data_AF-A0A924J6I6-F1
#
_entry.id   AF-A0A924J6I6-F1
#
_cell.length_a   1.000
_cell.length_b   1.000
_cell.length_c   1.000
_cell.angle_alpha   90.00
_cell.angle_beta   90.00
_cell.angle_gamma   90.00
#
_symmetry.space_group_name_H-M   'P 1'
#
loop_
_entity.id
_entity.type
_entity.pdbx_description
1 polymer ?
#
loop_
_entity_poly.entity_id
_entity_poly.type
_entity_poly.pdbx_seq_one_letter_code
_entity_poly.pdbx_strand_id
1 'polypeptide(L)'
;MKFIRNNSRTQEQDDVDLIRSYKVSGSLDILGQLYNKYMHLVFGVCINYLKDEELSKDAVMQIFEELILKLKVHEVQNFKSWLHVLTRNHCLMA
;
A
#
# COMPACT_ATOMS: atom_id res chain seq x y z
N MET A 1 13.19 -29.69 12.57
CA MET A 1 12.09 -28.71 12.76
C MET A 1 12.60 -27.36 12.28
N LYS A 2 12.09 -26.83 11.16
CA LYS A 2 12.61 -25.61 10.52
C LYS A 2 12.08 -24.38 11.26
N PHE A 3 12.99 -23.62 11.84
CA PHE A 3 12.75 -22.33 12.50
C PHE A 3 11.99 -21.37 11.56
N ILE A 4 10.82 -20.91 12.01
CA ILE A 4 10.04 -19.86 11.36
C ILE A 4 10.84 -18.56 11.54
N ARG A 5 11.54 -18.13 10.47
CA ARG A 5 12.41 -16.96 10.48
C ARG A 5 11.59 -15.67 10.33
N ASN A 6 11.72 -14.82 11.35
CA ASN A 6 11.83 -13.34 11.45
C ASN A 6 11.64 -12.40 10.21
N ASN A 7 11.06 -12.82 9.10
CA ASN A 7 10.99 -12.05 7.84
C ASN A 7 10.09 -10.81 7.94
N SER A 8 9.02 -10.90 8.73
CA SER A 8 8.00 -9.84 8.85
C SER A 8 8.56 -8.54 9.42
N ARG A 9 9.41 -8.63 10.45
CA ARG A 9 10.05 -7.47 11.08
C ARG A 9 11.02 -6.76 10.14
N THR A 10 11.73 -7.54 9.31
CA THR A 10 12.64 -6.99 8.31
C THR A 10 11.88 -6.24 7.22
N GLN A 11 10.72 -6.76 6.80
CA GLN A 11 9.87 -6.06 5.84
C GLN A 11 9.23 -4.79 6.41
N GLU A 12 8.75 -4.82 7.65
CA GLU A 12 8.21 -3.63 8.32
C GLU A 12 9.25 -2.51 8.43
N GLN A 13 10.49 -2.86 8.77
CA GLN A 13 11.59 -1.91 8.84
C GLN A 13 11.91 -1.31 7.45
N ASP A 14 12.01 -2.15 6.43
CA ASP A 14 12.27 -1.74 5.05
C ASP A 14 11.15 -0.82 4.50
N ASP A 15 9.90 -1.08 4.85
CA ASP A 15 8.79 -0.20 4.47
C ASP A 15 8.87 1.17 5.15
N VAL A 16 9.22 1.23 6.43
CA VAL A 16 9.43 2.49 7.16
C VAL A 16 10.55 3.30 6.51
N ASP A 17 11.63 2.66 6.10
CA ASP A 17 12.76 3.32 5.44
C ASP A 17 12.40 3.83 4.03
N LEU A 18 11.60 3.09 3.26
CA LEU A 18 11.04 3.54 1.98
C LEU A 18 10.08 4.73 2.16
N ILE A 19 9.21 4.69 3.17
CA ILE A 19 8.28 5.81 3.47
C ILE A 19 9.08 7.06 3.84
N ARG A 20 10.10 6.94 4.69
CA ARG A 20 10.95 8.08 5.06
C ARG A 20 11.66 8.66 3.84
N SER A 21 12.26 7.80 3.02
CA SER A 21 12.93 8.21 1.78
C SER A 21 11.97 8.89 0.81
N TYR A 22 10.75 8.37 0.70
CA TYR A 22 9.69 8.98 -0.11
C TYR A 22 9.28 10.35 0.41
N LYS A 23 9.04 10.50 1.72
CA LYS A 23 8.65 11.79 2.33
C LYS A 23 9.68 12.89 2.09
N VAL A 24 10.97 12.55 2.12
CA VAL A 24 12.07 13.50 1.88
C VAL A 24 12.24 13.80 0.39
N SER A 25 12.27 12.79 -0.46
CA SER A 25 12.60 12.95 -1.89
C SER A 25 11.40 13.32 -2.77
N GLY A 26 10.19 12.90 -2.37
CA GLY A 26 9.00 12.92 -3.23
C GLY A 26 9.05 11.96 -4.43
N SER A 27 10.05 11.06 -4.50
CA SER A 27 10.28 10.21 -5.67
C SER A 27 9.18 9.17 -5.86
N LEU A 28 8.49 9.21 -7.00
CA LEU A 28 7.46 8.24 -7.35
C LEU A 28 8.02 6.83 -7.56
N ASP A 29 9.30 6.71 -7.90
CA ASP A 29 9.95 5.40 -8.04
C ASP A 29 10.01 4.68 -6.68
N ILE A 30 10.38 5.40 -5.61
CA ILE A 30 10.41 4.87 -4.24
C ILE A 30 9.00 4.48 -3.79
N LEU A 31 8.01 5.33 -4.07
CA LEU A 31 6.62 5.02 -3.75
C LEU A 31 6.12 3.80 -4.51
N GLY A 32 6.45 3.71 -5.80
CA GLY A 32 6.11 2.58 -6.65
C GLY A 32 6.71 1.28 -6.13
N GLN A 33 7.98 1.29 -5.72
CA GLN A 33 8.62 0.13 -5.09
C GLN A 33 7.89 -0.32 -3.82
N LEU A 34 7.52 0.62 -2.94
CA LEU A 34 6.75 0.33 -1.74
C LEU A 34 5.36 -0.23 -2.08
N TYR A 35 4.63 0.41 -2.99
CA TYR A 35 3.27 0.02 -3.36
C TYR A 35 3.22 -1.34 -4.05
N ASN A 36 4.17 -1.62 -4.95
CA ASN A 36 4.24 -2.88 -5.69
C ASN A 36 4.30 -4.10 -4.77
N LYS A 37 4.97 -4.01 -3.61
CA LYS A 37 4.98 -5.08 -2.59
C LYS A 37 3.58 -5.47 -2.12
N TYR A 38 2.66 -4.51 -2.11
CA TYR A 38 1.31 -4.65 -1.56
C TYR A 38 0.22 -4.60 -2.64
N MET A 39 0.56 -4.43 -3.91
CA MET A 39 -0.41 -4.29 -5.00
C MET A 39 -1.39 -5.47 -5.07
N HIS A 40 -0.91 -6.69 -4.83
CA HIS A 40 -1.75 -7.89 -4.76
C HIS A 40 -2.79 -7.82 -3.63
N LEU A 41 -2.44 -7.24 -2.47
CA LEU A 41 -3.35 -7.03 -1.35
C LEU A 41 -4.41 -6.00 -1.70
N VAL A 42 -3.99 -4.87 -2.30
CA VAL A 42 -4.91 -3.81 -2.74
C VAL A 42 -5.92 -4.38 -3.72
N PHE A 43 -5.44 -5.04 -4.78
CA PHE A 43 -6.31 -5.65 -5.78
C PHE A 43 -7.26 -6.68 -5.17
N GLY A 44 -6.78 -7.51 -4.23
CA GLY A 44 -7.60 -8.48 -3.50
C GLY A 44 -8.71 -7.83 -2.66
N VAL A 45 -8.48 -6.66 -2.08
CA VAL A 45 -9.52 -5.89 -1.39
C VAL A 45 -10.49 -5.28 -2.41
N CYS A 46 -9.99 -4.65 -3.48
CA CYS A 46 -10.84 -4.07 -4.53
C CYS A 46 -11.80 -5.10 -5.13
N ILE A 47 -11.30 -6.26 -5.57
CA ILE A 47 -12.15 -7.29 -6.17
C ILE A 47 -13.14 -7.88 -5.18
N ASN A 48 -12.80 -7.90 -3.89
CA ASN A 48 -13.73 -8.37 -2.87
C ASN A 48 -14.89 -7.38 -2.64
N TYR A 49 -14.68 -6.08 -2.80
CA TYR A 49 -15.73 -5.07 -2.60
C TYR A 49 -16.50 -4.74 -3.89
N LEU A 50 -15.78 -4.50 -4.99
CA LEU A 50 -16.36 -4.05 -6.25
C LEU A 50 -16.96 -5.19 -7.08
N LYS A 51 -16.49 -6.43 -6.87
CA LYS A 51 -16.93 -7.63 -7.61
C LYS A 51 -16.78 -7.55 -9.14
N ASP A 52 -15.98 -6.61 -9.62
CA ASP A 52 -15.69 -6.38 -11.03
C ASP A 52 -14.18 -6.21 -11.22
N GLU A 53 -13.60 -6.91 -12.20
CA GLU A 53 -12.16 -6.92 -12.43
C GLU A 53 -11.64 -5.61 -13.02
N GLU A 54 -12.38 -4.99 -13.94
CA GLU A 54 -11.98 -3.76 -14.62
C GLU A 54 -12.03 -2.59 -13.63
N LEU A 55 -13.14 -2.45 -12.90
CA LEU A 55 -13.27 -1.45 -11.84
C LEU A 55 -12.21 -1.65 -10.73
N SER A 56 -11.84 -2.90 -10.45
CA SER A 56 -10.78 -3.18 -9.47
C SER A 56 -9.40 -2.74 -9.94
N LYS A 57 -9.09 -2.89 -11.24
CA LYS A 57 -7.83 -2.41 -11.82
C LYS A 57 -7.78 -0.88 -11.79
N ASP A 58 -8.89 -0.22 -12.12
CA ASP A 58 -9.00 1.23 -12.07
C ASP A 58 -8.84 1.76 -10.64
N ALA A 59 -9.53 1.15 -9.67
CA ALA A 59 -9.42 1.50 -8.26
C ALA A 59 -7.99 1.34 -7.72
N VAL A 60 -7.26 0.29 -8.12
CA VAL A 60 -5.84 0.12 -7.75
C VAL A 60 -4.98 1.29 -8.23
N MET A 61 -5.29 1.88 -9.39
CA MET A 61 -4.57 3.06 -9.88
C MET A 61 -4.96 4.33 -9.12
N GLN A 62 -6.26 4.53 -8.87
CA GLN A 62 -6.75 5.67 -8.10
C GLN A 62 -6.20 5.66 -6.66
N ILE A 63 -6.09 4.49 -6.03
CA ILE A 63 -5.49 4.35 -4.70
C ILE A 63 -4.01 4.74 -4.71
N PHE A 64 -3.27 4.42 -5.77
CA PHE A 64 -1.88 4.85 -5.91
C PHE A 64 -1.79 6.39 -6.01
N GLU A 65 -2.68 7.03 -6.75
CA GLU A 65 -2.74 8.49 -6.83
C GLU A 65 -3.08 9.14 -5.48
N GLU A 66 -4.06 8.60 -4.75
CA GLU A 66 -4.37 9.04 -3.40
C GLU A 66 -3.18 8.87 -2.44
N LEU A 67 -2.45 7.77 -2.61
CA LEU A 67 -1.28 7.45 -1.80
C LEU A 67 -0.17 8.50 -1.96
N ILE A 68 0.06 9.03 -3.17
CA ILE A 68 1.04 10.09 -3.45
C ILE A 68 0.83 11.30 -2.54
N LEU A 69 -0.42 11.66 -2.29
CA LEU A 69 -0.78 12.82 -1.49
C LEU A 69 -0.78 12.47 0.00
N LYS A 70 -1.50 11.41 0.36
CA LYS A 70 -1.75 11.03 1.76
C LYS A 70 -0.47 10.59 2.47
N LEU A 71 0.40 9.83 1.82
CA LEU A 71 1.60 9.31 2.48
C LEU A 71 2.61 10.40 2.84
N LYS A 72 2.57 11.56 2.17
CA LYS A 72 3.41 12.72 2.53
C LYS A 72 2.98 13.37 3.84
N VAL A 73 1.68 13.40 4.12
CA VAL A 73 1.10 14.12 5.27
C VAL A 73 0.86 13.23 6.48
N HIS A 74 0.60 11.93 6.27
CA HIS A 74 0.30 11.01 7.37
C HIS A 74 1.56 10.37 7.94
N GLU A 75 1.65 10.29 9.27
CA GLU A 75 2.63 9.43 9.94
C GLU A 75 2.13 7.99 9.96
N VAL A 76 2.80 7.12 9.22
CA VAL A 76 2.39 5.73 9.01
C VAL A 76 3.41 4.81 9.65
N GLN A 77 3.02 4.16 10.75
CA GLN A 77 3.86 3.19 11.47
C GLN A 77 3.76 1.77 10.90
N ASN A 78 2.56 1.35 10.47
CA ASN A 78 2.32 0.07 9.83
C ASN A 78 1.67 0.30 8.46
N PHE A 79 2.50 0.29 7.43
CA PHE A 79 2.06 0.60 6.07
C PHE A 79 0.98 -0.34 5.56
N LYS A 80 1.18 -1.65 5.76
CA LYS A 80 0.23 -2.68 5.32
C LYS A 80 -1.17 -2.46 5.86
N SER A 81 -1.29 -2.22 7.17
CA SER A 81 -2.59 -2.04 7.83
C SER A 81 -3.25 -0.73 7.40
N TRP A 82 -2.46 0.34 7.29
CA TRP A 82 -2.96 1.64 6.85
C TRP A 82 -3.43 1.60 5.38
N LEU A 83 -2.66 0.96 4.50
CA LEU A 83 -3.01 0.78 3.09
C LEU A 83 -4.29 -0.05 2.94
N HIS A 84 -4.44 -1.13 3.71
CA HIS A 84 -5.68 -1.92 3.70
C HIS A 84 -6.91 -1.08 4.06
N VAL A 85 -6.81 -0.21 5.06
CA VAL A 85 -7.90 0.71 5.44
C VAL A 85 -8.17 1.74 4.34
N LEU A 86 -7.11 2.33 3.76
CA LEU A 86 -7.24 3.26 2.63
C LEU A 86 -7.98 2.61 1.45
N THR A 87 -7.54 1.43 1.02
CA THR A 87 -8.16 0.66 -0.06
C THR A 87 -9.61 0.32 0.24
N ARG A 88 -9.89 -0.23 1.42
CA ARG A 88 -11.26 -0.55 1.82
C ARG A 88 -12.17 0.68 1.77
N ASN A 89 -11.70 1.81 2.30
CA ASN A 89 -12.49 3.04 2.31
C ASN A 89 -12.72 3.56 0.89
N HIS A 90 -11.70 3.53 0.04
CA HIS A 90 -11.83 3.88 -1.38
C HIS A 90 -12.92 3.02 -2.06
N CYS A 91 -12.88 1.69 -1.93
CA CYS A 91 -13.87 0.81 -2.54
C CYS A 91 -15.29 0.93 -1.97
N LEU A 92 -15.45 1.46 -0.75
CA LEU A 92 -16.77 1.71 -0.15
C LEU A 92 -17.38 3.05 -0.59
N MET A 93 -16.56 3.95 -1.15
CA MET A 93 -16.99 5.25 -1.65
C MET A 93 -17.09 5.30 -3.18
N ALA A 94 -16.57 4.27 -3.86
CA ALA A 94 -16.57 4.11 -5.32
C ALA A 94 -17.94 3.69 -5.87
#